data_AF-A0A5A7S2F4-F1
#
_entry.id   AF-A0A5A7S2F4-F1
#
_cell.length_a   1.000
_cell.length_b   1.000
_cell.length_c   1.000
_cell.angle_alpha   90.00
_cell.angle_beta   90.00
_cell.angle_gamma   90.00
#
_symmetry.space_group_name_H-M   'P 1'
#
loop_
_entity.id
_entity.type
_entity.pdbx_description
1 polymer ?
#
loop_
_entity_poly.entity_id
_entity_poly.type
_entity_poly.pdbx_seq_one_letter_code
_entity_poly.pdbx_strand_id
1 'polypeptide(L)'
;MKQWYTKLVEIKRKYHALQSGNIEDALISPKIKGIIAYNRWDGKEGITVVVNVNDEPVNCRLRTRFKGERVEVYDVSSGEKFEGDPENLEVEVPAYTPRILVEERPVEVEIRKPKEKFLYIFDREILPFFNTIIIGKVTIGVDASDEDGIERVEFYVDDVLKYTDYDEPYLWHWDEFAMGWHEIKVVAYDNSGKEGEDKINVMIFNW
;
A
#
# COMPACT_ATOMS: atom_id res chain seq x y z
N MET A 1 -10.26 -9.20 27.24
CA MET A 1 -11.53 -9.42 26.51
C MET A 1 -12.05 -8.16 25.81
N LYS A 2 -12.25 -7.01 26.49
CA LYS A 2 -12.80 -5.78 25.88
C LYS A 2 -11.96 -5.22 24.71
N GLN A 3 -10.64 -5.11 24.87
CA GLN A 3 -9.74 -4.63 23.82
C GLN A 3 -9.72 -5.54 22.58
N TRP A 4 -9.67 -6.85 22.78
CA TRP A 4 -9.75 -7.85 21.70
C TRP A 4 -11.06 -7.74 20.90
N TYR A 5 -12.18 -7.59 21.60
CA TYR A 5 -13.49 -7.40 20.95
C TYR A 5 -13.54 -6.11 20.14
N THR A 6 -13.04 -5.00 20.69
CA THR A 6 -12.95 -3.73 19.96
C THR A 6 -12.14 -3.89 18.66
N LYS A 7 -10.96 -4.52 18.73
CA LYS A 7 -10.10 -4.76 17.57
C LYS A 7 -10.81 -5.59 16.49
N LEU A 8 -11.52 -6.65 16.86
CA LEU A 8 -12.29 -7.45 15.90
C LEU A 8 -13.43 -6.67 15.24
N VAL A 9 -14.10 -5.79 15.99
CA VAL A 9 -15.16 -4.93 15.44
C VAL A 9 -14.58 -3.91 14.47
N GLU A 10 -13.43 -3.33 14.77
CA GLU A 10 -12.71 -2.41 13.88
C GLU A 10 -12.28 -3.11 12.59
N ILE A 11 -11.66 -4.29 12.68
CA ILE A 11 -11.30 -5.12 11.52
C ILE A 11 -12.55 -5.42 10.67
N LYS A 12 -13.64 -5.89 11.28
CA LYS A 12 -14.87 -6.20 10.54
C LYS A 12 -15.47 -4.98 9.84
N ARG A 13 -15.36 -3.79 10.44
CA ARG A 13 -15.84 -2.54 9.84
C ARG A 13 -14.96 -2.05 8.71
N LYS A 14 -13.65 -2.20 8.86
CA LYS A 14 -12.63 -1.80 7.88
C LYS A 14 -12.75 -2.58 6.58
N TYR A 15 -12.93 -3.90 6.67
CA TYR A 15 -12.93 -4.78 5.51
C TYR A 15 -14.33 -5.21 5.07
N HIS A 16 -14.75 -4.78 3.87
CA HIS A 16 -16.08 -5.05 3.34
C HIS A 16 -16.34 -6.53 3.04
N ALA A 17 -15.32 -7.27 2.63
CA ALA A 17 -15.35 -8.72 2.43
C ALA A 17 -15.74 -9.46 3.72
N LEU A 18 -15.35 -8.98 4.91
CA LEU A 18 -15.78 -9.57 6.18
C LEU A 18 -17.26 -9.29 6.52
N GLN A 19 -17.91 -8.42 5.76
CA GLN A 19 -19.33 -8.10 5.86
C GLN A 19 -20.15 -8.77 4.75
N SER A 20 -19.51 -9.18 3.65
CA SER A 20 -20.18 -9.72 2.45
C SER A 20 -20.76 -11.12 2.66
N GLY A 21 -21.80 -11.49 1.92
CA GLY A 21 -22.36 -12.85 1.96
C GLY A 21 -21.48 -13.90 1.23
N ASN A 22 -20.42 -13.47 0.57
CA ASN A 22 -19.57 -14.32 -0.26
C ASN A 22 -18.60 -15.11 0.62
N ILE A 23 -18.63 -16.44 0.50
CA ILE A 23 -17.77 -17.33 1.26
C ILE A 23 -17.45 -18.61 0.46
N GLU A 24 -16.22 -19.10 0.57
CA GLU A 24 -15.81 -20.39 0.03
C GLU A 24 -14.72 -21.03 0.92
N ASP A 25 -14.58 -22.35 0.86
CA ASP A 25 -13.54 -23.08 1.58
C ASP A 25 -12.15 -22.74 1.03
N ALA A 26 -11.21 -22.46 1.94
CA ALA A 26 -9.83 -22.11 1.59
C ALA A 26 -8.82 -23.21 1.98
N LEU A 27 -9.23 -24.21 2.77
CA LEU A 27 -8.29 -25.17 3.36
C LEU A 27 -7.90 -26.27 2.36
N ILE A 28 -6.62 -26.29 1.95
CA ILE A 28 -6.05 -27.40 1.16
C ILE A 28 -5.64 -28.54 2.11
N SER A 29 -4.81 -28.20 3.11
CA SER A 29 -4.30 -29.16 4.11
C SER A 29 -3.85 -28.43 5.38
N PRO A 30 -3.79 -29.11 6.54
CA PRO A 30 -4.26 -30.47 6.79
C PRO A 30 -5.78 -30.54 6.99
N LYS A 31 -6.42 -31.60 6.51
CA LYS A 31 -7.86 -31.85 6.71
C LYS A 31 -8.13 -32.55 8.03
N ILE A 32 -7.78 -31.90 9.14
CA ILE A 32 -7.98 -32.38 10.51
C ILE A 32 -9.08 -31.61 11.22
N LYS A 33 -9.67 -32.20 12.26
CA LYS A 33 -10.68 -31.52 13.09
C LYS A 33 -10.06 -30.29 13.75
N GLY A 34 -10.83 -29.20 13.81
CA GLY A 34 -10.42 -27.98 14.51
C GLY A 34 -9.61 -26.99 13.67
N ILE A 35 -9.36 -27.29 12.39
CA ILE A 35 -8.90 -26.30 11.42
C ILE A 35 -10.06 -25.91 10.51
N ILE A 36 -10.32 -24.62 10.41
CA ILE A 36 -11.32 -24.05 9.51
C ILE A 36 -10.64 -22.94 8.74
N ALA A 37 -10.69 -22.97 7.41
CA ALA A 37 -10.23 -21.86 6.59
C ALA A 37 -11.25 -21.51 5.52
N TYR A 38 -11.46 -20.23 5.26
CA TYR A 38 -12.39 -19.77 4.24
C TYR A 38 -11.97 -18.42 3.66
N ASN A 39 -12.31 -18.21 2.40
CA ASN A 39 -12.18 -16.91 1.75
C ASN A 39 -13.49 -16.14 1.87
N ARG A 40 -13.40 -14.82 1.96
CA ARG A 40 -14.52 -13.89 1.73
C ARG A 40 -14.08 -12.81 0.77
N TRP A 41 -15.01 -12.23 0.02
CA TRP A 41 -14.70 -11.18 -0.95
C TRP A 41 -15.83 -10.19 -1.16
N ASP A 42 -15.49 -8.96 -1.52
CA ASP A 42 -16.41 -7.94 -2.02
C ASP A 42 -15.72 -7.15 -3.15
N GLY A 43 -16.27 -7.21 -4.37
CA GLY A 43 -15.61 -6.67 -5.55
C GLY A 43 -14.18 -7.21 -5.75
N LYS A 44 -13.18 -6.33 -5.62
CA LYS A 44 -11.74 -6.65 -5.71
C LYS A 44 -11.08 -6.93 -4.35
N GLU A 45 -11.78 -6.71 -3.24
CA GLU A 45 -11.29 -7.02 -1.89
C GLU A 45 -11.45 -8.52 -1.64
N GLY A 46 -10.38 -9.19 -1.24
CA GLY A 46 -10.37 -10.60 -0.87
C GLY A 46 -9.70 -10.78 0.49
N ILE A 47 -10.23 -11.67 1.31
CA ILE A 47 -9.69 -11.97 2.66
C ILE A 47 -9.70 -13.47 2.86
N THR A 48 -8.60 -14.00 3.39
CA THR A 48 -8.49 -15.40 3.77
C THR A 48 -8.46 -15.49 5.30
N VAL A 49 -9.42 -16.19 5.90
CA VAL A 49 -9.45 -16.43 7.35
C VAL A 49 -9.09 -17.89 7.59
N VAL A 50 -8.17 -18.15 8.51
CA VAL A 50 -7.90 -19.51 9.02
C VAL A 50 -7.94 -19.50 10.54
N VAL A 51 -8.57 -20.51 11.13
CA VAL A 51 -8.75 -20.63 12.58
C VAL A 51 -8.24 -21.99 13.02
N ASN A 52 -7.36 -21.99 14.02
CA ASN A 52 -6.90 -23.19 14.71
C ASN A 52 -7.50 -23.22 16.12
N VAL A 53 -8.35 -24.22 16.40
CA VAL A 53 -8.91 -24.43 17.76
C VAL A 53 -8.24 -25.59 18.49
N ASN A 54 -7.13 -26.11 17.96
CA ASN A 54 -6.29 -27.11 18.63
C ASN A 54 -5.29 -26.44 19.58
N ASP A 55 -4.69 -27.25 20.45
CA ASP A 55 -3.70 -26.88 21.46
C ASP A 55 -2.27 -26.75 20.93
N GLU A 56 -2.02 -27.17 19.70
CA GLU A 56 -0.72 -27.08 19.03
C GLU A 56 -0.79 -26.19 17.78
N PRO A 57 0.30 -25.48 17.42
CA PRO A 57 0.40 -24.79 16.13
C PRO A 57 0.24 -25.73 14.94
N VAL A 58 -0.36 -25.24 13.86
CA VAL A 58 -0.60 -26.03 12.65
C VAL A 58 -0.17 -25.25 11.42
N ASN A 59 0.67 -25.86 10.59
CA ASN A 59 1.02 -25.36 9.26
C ASN A 59 -0.10 -25.70 8.27
N CYS A 60 -0.78 -24.68 7.78
CA CYS A 60 -1.87 -24.80 6.82
C CYS A 60 -1.40 -24.41 5.42
N ARG A 61 -1.88 -25.14 4.41
CA ARG A 61 -1.87 -24.72 3.01
C ARG A 61 -3.23 -24.19 2.65
N LEU A 62 -3.26 -22.97 2.12
CA LEU A 62 -4.47 -22.23 1.86
C LEU A 62 -4.57 -21.90 0.37
N ARG A 63 -5.76 -22.08 -0.20
CA ARG A 63 -6.13 -21.51 -1.49
C ARG A 63 -6.82 -20.17 -1.25
N THR A 64 -6.14 -19.08 -1.57
CA THR A 64 -6.64 -17.71 -1.38
C THR A 64 -7.36 -17.19 -2.63
N ARG A 65 -7.88 -15.96 -2.58
CA ARG A 65 -8.42 -15.25 -3.77
C ARG A 65 -7.51 -14.13 -4.29
N PHE A 66 -6.33 -13.97 -3.70
CA PHE A 66 -5.36 -12.96 -4.10
C PHE A 66 -4.84 -13.20 -5.53
N LYS A 67 -4.25 -12.19 -6.17
CA LYS A 67 -3.88 -12.25 -7.60
C LYS A 67 -2.38 -12.10 -7.79
N GLY A 68 -1.84 -12.79 -8.78
CA GLY A 68 -0.41 -12.77 -9.11
C GLY A 68 0.22 -14.15 -9.02
N GLU A 69 1.49 -14.25 -9.41
CA GLU A 69 2.29 -15.47 -9.26
C GLU A 69 2.78 -15.64 -7.81
N ARG A 70 2.89 -14.53 -7.08
CA ARG A 70 3.36 -14.45 -5.70
C ARG A 70 2.65 -13.28 -5.01
N VAL A 71 2.27 -13.47 -3.76
CA VAL A 71 1.55 -12.47 -2.97
C VAL A 71 2.25 -12.23 -1.65
N GLU A 72 2.28 -10.98 -1.23
CA GLU A 72 2.62 -10.57 0.13
C GLU A 72 1.32 -10.30 0.88
N VAL A 73 1.13 -10.98 2.01
CA VAL A 73 -0.07 -10.85 2.83
C VAL A 73 0.34 -10.68 4.29
N TYR A 74 -0.53 -10.06 5.07
CA TYR A 74 -0.30 -9.93 6.50
C TYR A 74 -1.56 -10.32 7.27
N ASP A 75 -1.34 -10.85 8.48
CA ASP A 75 -2.41 -11.07 9.43
C ASP A 75 -2.76 -9.74 10.12
N VAL A 76 -3.95 -9.21 9.87
CA VAL A 76 -4.42 -7.96 10.51
C VAL A 76 -4.54 -8.08 12.05
N SER A 77 -4.56 -9.31 12.57
CA SER A 77 -4.65 -9.58 14.00
C SER A 77 -3.30 -9.46 14.71
N SER A 78 -2.21 -9.97 14.12
CA SER A 78 -0.87 -9.99 14.72
C SER A 78 0.14 -9.03 14.07
N GLY A 79 -0.10 -8.59 12.83
CA GLY A 79 0.85 -7.86 11.99
C GLY A 79 1.90 -8.76 11.31
N GLU A 80 1.80 -10.08 11.45
CA GLU A 80 2.76 -11.02 10.88
C GLU A 80 2.57 -11.15 9.38
N LYS A 81 3.68 -11.15 8.63
CA LYS A 81 3.71 -11.21 7.17
C LYS A 81 3.96 -12.63 6.68
N PHE A 82 3.30 -12.98 5.58
CA PHE A 82 3.46 -14.23 4.85
C PHE A 82 3.60 -13.91 3.37
N GLU A 83 4.35 -14.74 2.67
CA GLU A 83 4.59 -14.56 1.24
C GLU A 83 4.60 -15.91 0.55
N GLY A 84 4.03 -16.00 -0.66
CA GLY A 84 4.05 -17.25 -1.42
C GLY A 84 3.06 -17.29 -2.57
N ASP A 85 2.83 -18.50 -3.07
CA ASP A 85 1.84 -18.78 -4.11
C ASP A 85 0.42 -18.62 -3.53
N PRO A 86 -0.43 -17.72 -4.05
CA PRO A 86 -1.78 -17.52 -3.54
C PRO A 86 -2.68 -18.76 -3.66
N GLU A 87 -2.39 -19.70 -4.56
CA GLU A 87 -3.15 -20.94 -4.73
C GLU A 87 -2.68 -22.05 -3.78
N ASN A 88 -1.55 -21.86 -3.09
CA ASN A 88 -0.97 -22.83 -2.15
C ASN A 88 -0.16 -22.14 -1.03
N LEU A 89 -0.72 -21.10 -0.42
CA LEU A 89 -0.04 -20.26 0.56
C LEU A 89 0.17 -21.05 1.87
N GLU A 90 1.41 -21.13 2.34
CA GLU A 90 1.77 -21.80 3.59
C GLU A 90 1.75 -20.81 4.77
N VAL A 91 0.97 -21.12 5.79
CA VAL A 91 0.73 -20.25 6.95
C VAL A 91 0.75 -21.08 8.23
N GLU A 92 1.61 -20.72 9.19
CA GLU A 92 1.56 -21.26 10.55
C GLU A 92 0.47 -20.56 11.35
N VAL A 93 -0.46 -21.35 11.89
CA VAL A 93 -1.59 -20.88 12.69
C VAL A 93 -1.38 -21.33 14.14
N PRO A 94 -1.02 -20.42 15.06
CA PRO A 94 -0.82 -20.75 16.46
C PRO A 94 -2.05 -21.39 17.11
N ALA A 95 -1.82 -22.17 18.16
CA ALA A 95 -2.87 -22.81 18.95
C ALA A 95 -3.93 -21.81 19.43
N TYR A 96 -5.21 -22.15 19.30
CA TYR A 96 -6.35 -21.32 19.70
C TYR A 96 -6.40 -19.90 19.10
N THR A 97 -5.83 -19.69 17.92
CA THR A 97 -5.82 -18.38 17.26
C THR A 97 -6.42 -18.40 15.86
N PRO A 98 -6.99 -17.27 15.42
CA PRO A 98 -7.22 -17.01 14.01
C PRO A 98 -6.01 -16.32 13.36
N ARG A 99 -5.87 -16.47 12.04
CA ARG A 99 -5.19 -15.52 11.15
C ARG A 99 -6.24 -14.93 10.21
N ILE A 100 -6.21 -13.63 10.02
CA ILE A 100 -7.05 -12.91 9.07
C ILE A 100 -6.12 -12.26 8.05
N LEU A 101 -5.90 -12.96 6.95
CA LEU A 101 -4.92 -12.60 5.94
C LEU A 101 -5.54 -11.63 4.93
N VAL A 102 -4.84 -10.53 4.69
CA VAL A 102 -5.18 -9.51 3.70
C VAL A 102 -3.95 -9.28 2.83
N GLU A 103 -4.17 -9.05 1.52
CA GLU A 103 -3.12 -8.66 0.57
C GLU A 103 -2.53 -7.31 0.97
N GLU A 104 -1.21 -7.22 1.05
CA GLU A 104 -0.54 -5.93 1.24
C GLU A 104 -0.54 -5.21 -0.10
N ARG A 105 -1.35 -4.14 -0.19
CA ARG A 105 -1.33 -3.23 -1.33
C ARG A 105 -0.45 -2.03 -1.00
N PRO A 106 0.51 -1.68 -1.87
CA PRO A 106 1.31 -0.49 -1.69
C PRO A 106 0.44 0.74 -1.93
N VAL A 107 0.80 1.85 -1.27
CA VAL A 107 0.19 3.16 -1.55
C VAL A 107 0.53 3.54 -2.98
N GLU A 108 -0.49 3.85 -3.79
CA GLU A 108 -0.27 4.33 -5.16
C GLU A 108 0.15 5.79 -5.11
N VAL A 109 1.28 6.13 -5.72
CA VAL A 109 1.83 7.50 -5.77
C VAL A 109 2.27 7.78 -7.20
N GLU A 110 1.89 8.95 -7.73
CA GLU A 110 2.30 9.39 -9.06
C GLU A 110 2.58 10.89 -9.09
N ILE A 111 3.78 11.26 -9.52
CA ILE A 111 4.14 12.65 -9.81
C ILE A 111 3.50 13.06 -11.13
N ARG A 112 2.44 13.87 -11.05
CA ARG A 112 1.73 14.44 -12.21
C ARG A 112 2.43 15.64 -12.81
N LYS A 113 3.17 16.37 -11.99
CA LYS A 113 3.94 17.55 -12.40
C LYS A 113 5.23 17.64 -11.59
N PRO A 114 6.39 17.86 -12.23
CA PRO A 114 6.61 17.88 -13.67
C PRO A 114 6.43 16.50 -14.30
N LYS A 115 5.99 16.46 -15.56
CA LYS A 115 5.97 15.22 -16.37
C LYS A 115 7.37 14.88 -16.83
N GLU A 116 7.66 13.59 -16.93
CA GLU A 116 8.88 13.12 -17.57
C GLU A 116 9.01 13.63 -19.00
N LYS A 117 10.23 14.04 -19.39
CA LYS A 117 10.54 14.43 -20.77
C LYS A 117 9.72 15.62 -21.23
N PHE A 118 9.58 16.64 -20.38
CA PHE A 118 8.96 17.92 -20.70
C PHE A 118 9.85 19.11 -20.33
N LEU A 119 9.70 20.21 -21.07
CA LEU A 119 10.24 21.51 -20.72
C LEU A 119 9.20 22.33 -19.94
N TYR A 120 9.60 22.82 -18.77
CA TYR A 120 8.86 23.76 -17.94
C TYR A 120 9.60 25.09 -17.84
N ILE A 121 8.88 26.21 -17.95
CA ILE A 121 9.42 27.57 -17.76
C ILE A 121 8.48 28.34 -16.83
N PHE A 122 8.99 28.79 -15.68
CA PHE A 122 8.23 29.48 -14.63
C PHE A 122 6.89 28.79 -14.34
N ASP A 123 6.98 27.52 -13.96
CA ASP A 123 5.86 26.62 -13.65
C ASP A 123 4.94 26.24 -14.84
N ARG A 124 5.18 26.77 -16.04
CA ARG A 124 4.36 26.48 -17.21
C ARG A 124 4.93 25.29 -18.01
N GLU A 125 4.10 24.28 -18.24
CA GLU A 125 4.40 23.21 -19.21
C GLU A 125 4.46 23.80 -20.63
N ILE A 126 5.58 23.60 -21.34
CA ILE A 126 5.81 24.19 -22.66
C ILE A 126 5.61 23.14 -23.76
N LEU A 127 6.40 22.06 -23.74
CA LEU A 127 6.38 21.00 -24.75
C LEU A 127 7.15 19.76 -24.28
N PRO A 128 6.89 18.59 -24.88
CA PRO A 128 7.73 17.40 -24.72
C PRO A 128 9.17 17.65 -25.17
N PHE A 129 10.13 17.16 -24.42
CA PHE A 129 11.57 17.35 -24.65
C PHE A 129 12.34 16.05 -24.40
N PHE A 130 13.64 16.00 -24.68
CA PHE A 130 14.42 14.76 -24.51
C PHE A 130 14.59 14.36 -23.04
N ASN A 131 14.65 15.35 -22.15
CA ASN A 131 14.75 15.22 -20.69
C ASN A 131 13.73 16.15 -20.01
N THR A 132 13.44 15.92 -18.73
CA THR A 132 12.69 16.88 -17.92
C THR A 132 13.57 18.07 -17.56
N ILE A 133 13.25 19.25 -18.12
CA ILE A 133 14.00 20.49 -17.86
C ILE A 133 13.07 21.53 -17.23
N ILE A 134 13.54 22.17 -16.17
CA ILE A 134 12.80 23.19 -15.43
C ILE A 134 13.62 24.48 -15.40
N ILE A 135 13.04 25.57 -15.88
CA ILE A 135 13.65 26.91 -15.84
C ILE A 135 12.80 27.79 -14.91
N GLY A 136 13.41 28.27 -13.82
CA GLY A 136 12.71 28.97 -12.76
C GLY A 136 11.93 28.03 -11.82
N LYS A 137 11.09 28.62 -10.98
CA LYS A 137 10.24 27.90 -10.03
C LYS A 137 9.25 26.95 -10.67
N VAL A 138 8.85 25.92 -9.92
CA VAL A 138 7.91 24.89 -10.37
C VAL A 138 7.07 24.39 -9.20
N THR A 139 5.84 24.02 -9.48
CA THR A 139 4.94 23.32 -8.56
C THR A 139 5.02 21.83 -8.84
N ILE A 140 5.35 21.05 -7.81
CA ILE A 140 5.31 19.59 -7.84
C ILE A 140 3.91 19.16 -7.46
N GLY A 141 3.24 18.42 -8.33
CA GLY A 141 1.87 17.94 -8.12
C GLY A 141 1.83 16.43 -8.13
N VAL A 142 1.13 15.87 -7.14
CA VAL A 142 1.14 14.44 -6.84
C VAL A 142 -0.29 13.94 -6.71
N ASP A 143 -0.58 12.82 -7.35
CA ASP A 143 -1.75 12.01 -7.02
C ASP A 143 -1.27 10.88 -6.08
N ALA A 144 -1.95 10.71 -4.96
CA ALA A 144 -1.70 9.61 -4.04
C ALA A 144 -3.03 8.98 -3.62
N SER A 145 -3.08 7.64 -3.57
CA SER A 145 -4.28 6.92 -3.16
C SER A 145 -3.97 5.60 -2.49
N ASP A 146 -4.71 5.32 -1.43
CA ASP A 146 -4.78 4.03 -0.76
C ASP A 146 -6.23 3.79 -0.27
N GLU A 147 -6.60 2.54 -0.06
CA GLU A 147 -7.93 2.16 0.46
C GLU A 147 -8.20 2.71 1.88
N ASP A 148 -7.15 2.89 2.67
CA ASP A 148 -7.21 3.47 4.02
C ASP A 148 -7.17 5.00 4.01
N GLY A 149 -7.03 5.61 2.83
CA GLY A 149 -6.77 7.04 2.68
C GLY A 149 -5.33 7.42 3.00
N ILE A 150 -4.92 8.58 2.51
CA ILE A 150 -3.57 9.10 2.68
C ILE A 150 -3.52 9.99 3.92
N GLU A 151 -2.56 9.72 4.81
CA GLU A 151 -2.26 10.54 5.99
C GLU A 151 -1.47 11.80 5.61
N ARG A 152 -0.43 11.64 4.78
CA ARG A 152 0.43 12.74 4.30
C ARG A 152 1.25 12.36 3.07
N VAL A 153 1.75 13.37 2.37
CA VAL A 153 2.70 13.26 1.26
C VAL A 153 3.95 14.09 1.58
N GLU A 154 5.11 13.46 1.51
CA GLU A 154 6.41 14.07 1.77
C GLU A 154 7.19 14.24 0.47
N PHE A 155 7.78 15.42 0.28
CA PHE A 155 8.52 15.82 -0.90
C PHE A 155 10.00 15.98 -0.57
N TYR A 156 10.84 15.34 -1.36
CA TYR A 156 12.28 15.26 -1.18
C TYR A 156 13.00 15.75 -2.43
N VAL A 157 14.16 16.38 -2.21
CA VAL A 157 15.15 16.65 -3.27
C VAL A 157 16.48 16.06 -2.83
N ASP A 158 17.03 15.16 -3.63
CA ASP A 158 18.27 14.42 -3.34
C ASP A 158 18.26 13.82 -1.92
N ASP A 159 17.18 13.10 -1.60
CA ASP A 159 16.89 12.49 -0.29
C ASP A 159 16.75 13.45 0.90
N VAL A 160 16.76 14.77 0.68
CA VAL A 160 16.51 15.78 1.72
C VAL A 160 15.03 16.16 1.72
N LEU A 161 14.35 15.96 2.86
CA LEU A 161 12.95 16.38 3.05
C LEU A 161 12.83 17.91 2.88
N LYS A 162 11.93 18.34 1.99
CA LYS A 162 11.67 19.75 1.69
C LYS A 162 10.29 20.20 2.17
N TYR A 163 9.29 19.34 2.04
CA TYR A 163 7.91 19.70 2.37
C TYR A 163 7.10 18.47 2.76
N THR A 164 6.11 18.67 3.61
CA THR A 164 5.10 17.66 3.96
C THR A 164 3.75 18.30 3.77
N ASP A 165 2.92 17.67 2.95
CA ASP A 165 1.55 18.08 2.67
C ASP A 165 0.58 17.08 3.31
N TYR A 166 -0.45 17.59 3.96
CA TYR A 166 -1.45 16.79 4.67
C TYR A 166 -2.83 16.83 3.99
N ASP A 167 -3.02 17.73 3.00
CA ASP A 167 -4.32 18.01 2.42
C ASP A 167 -4.29 17.84 0.89
N GLU A 168 -5.27 17.12 0.35
CA GLU A 168 -5.46 17.02 -1.11
C GLU A 168 -6.04 18.35 -1.66
N PRO A 169 -5.60 18.86 -2.83
CA PRO A 169 -4.57 18.29 -3.72
C PRO A 169 -3.14 18.47 -3.19
N TYR A 170 -2.34 17.40 -3.25
CA TYR A 170 -0.96 17.39 -2.77
C TYR A 170 -0.05 18.20 -3.69
N LEU A 171 0.39 19.36 -3.22
CA LEU A 171 1.13 20.34 -4.00
C LEU A 171 2.29 20.92 -3.20
N TRP A 172 3.47 20.91 -3.80
CA TRP A 172 4.64 21.61 -3.26
C TRP A 172 5.17 22.66 -4.25
N HIS A 173 5.26 23.92 -3.81
CA HIS A 173 5.86 25.00 -4.60
C HIS A 173 7.38 25.05 -4.39
N TRP A 174 8.14 24.53 -5.36
CA TRP A 174 9.60 24.55 -5.33
C TRP A 174 10.14 25.84 -5.98
N ASP A 175 10.56 26.79 -5.12
CA ASP A 175 11.12 28.10 -5.50
C ASP A 175 12.51 28.34 -4.87
N GLU A 176 13.14 27.29 -4.33
CA GLU A 176 14.50 27.38 -3.79
C GLU A 176 15.54 27.46 -4.92
N PHE A 177 16.68 28.09 -4.65
CA PHE A 177 17.82 28.04 -5.57
C PHE A 177 18.22 26.59 -5.84
N ALA A 178 18.24 26.20 -7.11
CA ALA A 178 18.61 24.87 -7.55
C ALA A 178 19.20 24.94 -8.97
N MET A 179 20.32 24.26 -9.19
CA MET A 179 21.00 24.27 -10.47
C MET A 179 21.66 22.92 -10.74
N GLY A 180 21.31 22.32 -11.88
CA GLY A 180 21.86 21.04 -12.29
C GLY A 180 20.83 19.91 -12.23
N TRP A 181 21.35 18.68 -12.19
CA TRP A 181 20.53 17.48 -12.04
C TRP A 181 20.17 17.25 -10.58
N HIS A 182 18.88 16.99 -10.34
CA HIS A 182 18.33 16.64 -9.04
C HIS A 182 17.31 15.52 -9.19
N GLU A 183 17.22 14.66 -8.19
CA GLU A 183 16.13 13.71 -8.05
C GLU A 183 15.05 14.32 -7.14
N ILE A 184 13.83 14.40 -7.66
CA ILE A 184 12.64 14.65 -6.86
C ILE A 184 12.09 13.29 -6.47
N LYS A 185 11.94 13.06 -5.17
CA LYS A 185 11.28 11.88 -4.62
C LYS A 185 10.05 12.31 -3.84
N VAL A 186 8.95 11.60 -4.01
CA VAL A 186 7.73 11.81 -3.26
C VAL A 186 7.37 10.51 -2.55
N VAL A 187 7.05 10.59 -1.26
CA VAL A 187 6.62 9.46 -0.45
C VAL A 187 5.25 9.77 0.16
N ALA A 188 4.24 8.95 -0.11
CA ALA A 188 2.94 9.06 0.53
C ALA A 188 2.81 8.01 1.62
N TYR A 189 2.18 8.39 2.73
CA TYR A 189 1.89 7.52 3.87
C TYR A 189 0.38 7.34 4.00
N ASP A 190 -0.10 6.10 4.12
CA ASP A 190 -1.52 5.83 4.43
C ASP A 190 -1.81 5.94 5.94
N ASN A 191 -3.09 5.93 6.31
CA ASN A 191 -3.52 5.97 7.71
C ASN A 191 -3.18 4.71 8.53
N SER A 192 -2.68 3.67 7.88
CA SER A 192 -2.22 2.41 8.49
C SER A 192 -0.70 2.33 8.63
N GLY A 193 0.03 3.36 8.22
CA GLY A 193 1.49 3.45 8.27
C GLY A 193 2.22 2.72 7.14
N LYS A 194 1.52 2.33 6.05
CA LYS A 194 2.19 1.91 4.82
C LYS A 194 2.64 3.13 4.04
N GLU A 195 3.63 2.91 3.18
CA GLU A 195 4.16 3.95 2.30
C GLU A 195 4.22 3.48 0.85
N GLY A 196 4.25 4.45 -0.06
CA GLY A 196 4.52 4.29 -1.47
C GLY A 196 5.33 5.49 -1.95
N GLU A 197 6.11 5.31 -3.01
CA GLU A 197 6.96 6.36 -3.52
C GLU A 197 6.95 6.45 -5.05
N ASP A 198 7.22 7.66 -5.55
CA ASP A 198 7.51 7.92 -6.95
C ASP A 198 8.69 8.90 -7.05
N LYS A 199 9.44 8.83 -8.16
CA LYS A 199 10.68 9.59 -8.37
C LYS A 199 10.77 10.11 -9.79
N ILE A 200 11.29 11.32 -9.93
CA ILE A 200 11.62 11.91 -11.22
C ILE A 200 12.95 12.64 -11.17
N ASN A 201 13.80 12.37 -12.17
CA ASN A 201 15.05 13.08 -12.37
C ASN A 201 14.83 14.30 -13.26
N VAL A 202 15.29 15.47 -12.80
CA VAL A 202 15.08 16.75 -13.50
C VAL A 202 16.38 17.54 -13.60
N MET A 203 16.55 18.25 -14.72
CA MET A 203 17.56 19.31 -14.84
C MET A 203 16.87 20.65 -14.53
N ILE A 204 17.25 21.31 -13.45
CA ILE A 204 16.66 22.58 -13.02
C ILE A 204 17.66 23.73 -13.10
N PHE A 205 17.17 24.92 -13.46
CA PHE A 205 17.88 26.18 -13.42
C PHE A 205 16.99 27.24 -12.75
N ASN A 206 17.06 27.35 -11.42
CA ASN A 206 16.36 28.37 -10.63
C ASN A 206 17.38 29.26 -9.91
N TRP A 207 17.32 30.58 -10.13
CA TRP A 207 18.31 31.57 -9.70
C TRP A 207 17.70 32.72 -8.89
#